data_AF-A0A4S9A638-F1
#
_entry.id   AF-A0A4S9A638-F1
#
_cell.length_a   1.000
_cell.length_b   1.000
_cell.length_c   1.000
_cell.angle_alpha   90.00
_cell.angle_beta   90.00
_cell.angle_gamma   90.00
#
_symmetry.space_group_name_H-M   'P 1'
#
loop_
_entity.id
_entity.type
_entity.pdbx_description
1 polymer ?
#
loop_
_entity_poly.entity_id
_entity_poly.type
_entity_poly.pdbx_seq_one_letter_code
_entity_poly.pdbx_strand_id
1 'polypeptide(L)'
;SVLDELFDLNWRFGDSPLVYEKEVFVGLSSSTRWDLASGSRTQVVINTLRRVSRKLDQTNSCLNATMYGDVGNKLVQHAKRTQALPQLPAYQTELVRTVVREVRELNREVNSLLEPFSGSFNPSQEPATACALLVNHLSMRRNKRCLLAYHRVRTDKLEDMCWRGVDILGNDQTTGEPQAMNAEDSKSSLSPEEEEYVRLYSDLLAAYKGQWTDIDLTGSLEPPTDLFIDVRVLKDAGEIQTEYGAINLTKNSQFYVRQGDVERLIQQGYLQKLS
;
A
#
# COMPACT_ATOMS: atom_id res chain seq x y z
N SER A 1 -10.48 20.24 5.43
CA SER A 1 -9.98 21.35 4.59
C SER A 1 -8.46 21.56 4.59
N VAL A 2 -7.61 20.57 4.96
CA VAL A 2 -6.16 20.58 4.64
C VAL A 2 -5.87 19.76 3.37
N LEU A 3 -6.74 18.79 3.08
CA LEU A 3 -6.74 18.04 1.83
C LEU A 3 -7.27 18.88 0.65
N ASP A 4 -8.21 19.81 0.90
CA ASP A 4 -8.74 20.71 -0.13
C ASP A 4 -7.69 21.73 -0.61
N GLU A 5 -6.90 22.32 0.29
CA GLU A 5 -5.79 23.22 -0.10
C GLU A 5 -4.68 22.48 -0.85
N LEU A 6 -4.45 21.18 -0.55
CA LEU A 6 -3.56 20.32 -1.33
C LEU A 6 -4.16 19.89 -2.67
N PHE A 7 -5.50 19.82 -2.79
CA PHE A 7 -6.23 19.55 -4.02
C PHE A 7 -6.24 20.76 -4.96
N ASP A 8 -6.42 21.98 -4.43
CA ASP A 8 -6.40 23.23 -5.20
C ASP A 8 -5.03 23.56 -5.81
N LEU A 9 -3.96 23.22 -5.09
CA LEU A 9 -2.59 23.29 -5.63
C LEU A 9 -2.32 22.23 -6.71
N ASN A 10 -3.14 21.19 -6.80
CA ASN A 10 -2.99 20.09 -7.76
C ASN A 10 -3.64 20.41 -9.12
N TRP A 11 -4.58 21.36 -9.22
CA TRP A 11 -5.26 21.71 -10.48
C TRP A 11 -4.54 22.78 -11.30
N ARG A 12 -3.88 23.77 -10.67
CA ARG A 12 -3.25 24.89 -11.40
C ARG A 12 -1.98 24.56 -12.19
N PHE A 13 -1.45 23.34 -12.08
CA PHE A 13 -0.26 22.89 -12.82
C PHE A 13 -0.50 21.62 -13.65
N GLY A 14 -1.77 21.27 -13.88
CA GLY A 14 -2.15 20.24 -14.83
C GLY A 14 -2.20 20.80 -16.25
N ASP A 15 -1.13 20.59 -17.03
CA ASP A 15 -1.25 20.13 -18.42
C ASP A 15 0.13 19.84 -18.99
N SER A 16 0.55 18.59 -18.86
CA SER A 16 1.45 17.92 -19.82
C SER A 16 1.38 16.41 -19.60
N PRO A 17 0.83 15.64 -20.55
CA PRO A 17 0.58 14.22 -20.41
C PRO A 17 1.87 13.40 -20.38
N LEU A 18 1.91 12.46 -19.43
CA LEU A 18 2.50 11.10 -19.40
C LEU A 18 3.26 10.55 -20.65
N VAL A 19 4.16 11.30 -21.30
CA VAL A 19 4.88 10.82 -22.50
C VAL A 19 6.42 10.90 -22.41
N TYR A 20 7.01 11.58 -21.43
CA TYR A 20 8.47 11.80 -21.37
C TYR A 20 9.22 11.12 -20.20
N GLU A 21 8.79 9.95 -19.74
CA GLU A 21 9.56 9.17 -18.74
C GLU A 21 9.88 7.72 -19.19
N LYS A 22 9.80 7.43 -20.49
CA LYS A 22 10.21 6.12 -21.06
C LYS A 22 11.64 6.05 -21.61
N GLU A 23 12.41 7.15 -21.68
CA GLU A 23 13.75 7.12 -22.30
C GLU A 23 14.95 7.16 -21.34
N VAL A 24 14.77 7.23 -20.02
CA VAL A 24 15.91 7.21 -19.08
C VAL A 24 16.22 5.79 -18.54
N PHE A 25 15.38 4.78 -18.86
CA PHE A 25 15.54 3.41 -18.34
C PHE A 25 15.96 2.34 -19.37
N VAL A 26 16.24 2.71 -20.62
CA VAL A 26 16.65 1.77 -21.68
C VAL A 26 18.18 1.79 -21.94
N GLY A 27 18.93 2.68 -21.29
CA GLY A 27 20.39 2.82 -21.51
C GLY A 27 21.31 1.79 -20.84
N LEU A 28 20.80 0.77 -20.14
CA LEU A 28 21.64 -0.24 -19.46
C LEU A 28 21.28 -1.69 -19.80
N SER A 29 20.55 -1.92 -20.90
CA SER A 29 20.27 -3.26 -21.42
C SER A 29 20.77 -3.42 -22.85
N SER A 30 22.09 -3.52 -23.02
CA SER A 30 22.70 -4.46 -23.98
C SER A 30 24.23 -4.34 -24.01
N SER A 31 24.87 -5.50 -23.94
CA SER A 31 26.27 -5.75 -24.27
C SER A 31 27.33 -5.35 -23.24
N THR A 32 27.58 -6.23 -22.27
CA THR A 32 28.92 -6.82 -22.18
C THR A 32 28.89 -8.15 -21.43
N ARG A 33 29.00 -9.24 -22.19
CA ARG A 33 29.44 -10.55 -21.72
C ARG A 33 30.89 -10.39 -21.24
N TRP A 34 31.16 -10.60 -19.97
CA TRP A 34 32.51 -10.80 -19.45
C TRP A 34 32.53 -12.09 -18.63
N ASP A 35 33.26 -13.05 -19.17
CA ASP A 35 33.47 -14.38 -18.62
C ASP A 35 34.07 -14.35 -17.21
N LEU A 36 33.62 -15.28 -16.37
CA LEU A 36 34.19 -15.59 -15.07
C LEU A 36 35.65 -16.04 -15.22
N ALA A 37 36.60 -15.21 -14.80
CA ALA A 37 37.93 -15.67 -14.41
C ALA A 37 38.58 -14.75 -13.35
N SER A 38 39.04 -15.39 -12.27
CA SER A 38 39.97 -14.90 -11.23
C SER A 38 39.42 -14.01 -10.10
N GLY A 39 39.12 -14.66 -8.97
CA GLY A 39 38.54 -14.09 -7.74
C GLY A 39 39.45 -13.22 -6.86
N SER A 40 40.45 -12.52 -7.42
CA SER A 40 41.34 -11.65 -6.62
C SER A 40 41.09 -10.16 -6.81
N ARG A 41 40.53 -9.72 -7.96
CA ARG A 41 40.28 -8.28 -8.23
C ARG A 41 38.95 -7.78 -7.66
N THR A 42 37.92 -8.63 -7.61
CA THR A 42 36.62 -8.32 -6.99
C THR A 42 36.74 -8.06 -5.49
N GLN A 43 37.64 -8.77 -4.79
CA GLN A 43 37.81 -8.59 -3.35
C GLN A 43 38.50 -7.28 -2.98
N VAL A 44 39.40 -6.79 -3.83
CA VAL A 44 40.05 -5.48 -3.64
C VAL A 44 39.04 -4.35 -3.81
N VAL A 45 38.20 -4.41 -4.85
CA VAL A 45 37.16 -3.40 -5.11
C VAL A 45 36.13 -3.36 -3.97
N ILE A 46 35.68 -4.52 -3.50
CA ILE A 46 34.76 -4.63 -2.34
C ILE A 46 35.42 -4.08 -1.08
N ASN A 47 36.71 -4.34 -0.86
CA ASN A 47 37.42 -3.82 0.31
C ASN A 47 37.69 -2.32 0.24
N THR A 48 37.97 -1.76 -0.95
CA THR A 48 38.06 -0.30 -1.14
C THR A 48 36.70 0.37 -0.97
N LEU A 49 35.61 -0.21 -1.49
CA LEU A 49 34.25 0.32 -1.29
C LEU A 49 33.84 0.27 0.19
N ARG A 50 34.18 -0.80 0.92
CA ARG A 50 33.98 -0.88 2.38
C ARG A 50 34.86 0.09 3.17
N ARG A 51 36.03 0.46 2.64
CA ARG A 51 36.95 1.41 3.28
C ARG A 51 36.50 2.86 3.03
N VAL A 52 35.95 3.15 1.85
CA VAL A 52 35.28 4.43 1.54
C VAL A 52 34.00 4.59 2.35
N SER A 53 33.17 3.53 2.45
CA SER A 53 31.96 3.54 3.29
C SER A 53 32.27 3.80 4.76
N ARG A 54 33.28 3.12 5.33
CA ARG A 54 33.69 3.38 6.72
C ARG A 54 34.29 4.76 6.95
N LYS A 55 34.89 5.37 5.91
CA LYS A 55 35.45 6.72 6.00
C LYS A 55 34.38 7.79 5.86
N LEU A 56 33.29 7.52 5.12
CA LEU A 56 32.06 8.31 5.15
C LEU A 56 31.34 8.20 6.51
N ASP A 57 31.28 7.01 7.10
CA ASP A 57 30.67 6.82 8.43
C ASP A 57 31.43 7.56 9.56
N GLN A 58 32.76 7.67 9.46
CA GLN A 58 33.57 8.43 10.43
C GLN A 58 33.47 9.95 10.27
N THR A 59 33.13 10.47 9.09
CA THR A 59 32.85 11.90 8.91
C THR A 59 31.42 12.29 9.30
N ASN A 60 30.51 11.30 9.35
CA ASN A 60 29.11 11.51 9.70
C ASN A 60 28.85 11.59 11.22
N SER A 61 29.85 11.31 12.08
CA SER A 61 29.67 11.39 13.53
C SER A 61 29.63 12.82 14.09
N CYS A 62 29.90 13.84 13.26
CA CYS A 62 30.05 15.23 13.69
C CYS A 62 28.93 16.15 13.19
N LEU A 63 27.98 15.63 12.43
CA LEU A 63 26.80 16.36 11.99
C LEU A 63 25.59 15.58 12.48
N ASN A 64 24.87 16.12 13.45
CA ASN A 64 23.44 15.83 13.63
C ASN A 64 22.68 16.40 12.42
N ALA A 65 23.01 15.93 11.22
CA ALA A 65 22.28 16.18 10.01
C ALA A 65 21.32 14.99 9.85
N THR A 66 20.08 15.19 10.27
CA THR A 66 18.95 14.42 9.74
C THR A 66 19.04 14.50 8.22
N MET A 67 19.53 13.45 7.58
CA MET A 67 19.64 13.40 6.13
C MET A 67 18.22 13.44 5.52
N TYR A 68 17.95 14.46 4.70
CA TYR A 68 16.64 14.70 4.12
C TYR A 68 16.10 13.46 3.38
N GLY A 69 14.83 13.13 3.63
CA GLY A 69 14.14 12.03 2.95
C GLY A 69 14.47 10.61 3.45
N ASP A 70 15.27 10.45 4.50
CA ASP A 70 15.54 9.14 5.10
C ASP A 70 14.30 8.51 5.74
N VAL A 71 13.47 9.34 6.37
CA VAL A 71 12.20 8.89 6.97
C VAL A 71 11.24 8.43 5.86
N GLY A 72 11.21 9.15 4.74
CA GLY A 72 10.46 8.75 3.55
C GLY A 72 10.91 7.40 2.99
N ASN A 73 12.23 7.14 2.93
CA ASN A 73 12.76 5.85 2.47
C ASN A 73 12.34 4.70 3.42
N LYS A 74 12.35 4.91 4.74
CA LYS A 74 11.88 3.92 5.72
C LYS A 74 10.40 3.59 5.53
N LEU A 75 9.58 4.60 5.25
CA LEU A 75 8.15 4.43 4.98
C LEU A 75 7.90 3.60 3.71
N VAL A 76 8.65 3.85 2.63
CA VAL A 76 8.55 3.08 1.38
C VAL A 76 9.03 1.63 1.58
N GLN A 77 10.08 1.41 2.36
CA GLN A 77 10.51 0.05 2.71
C GLN A 77 9.44 -0.69 3.49
N HIS A 78 8.75 -0.01 4.41
CA HIS A 78 7.60 -0.58 5.10
C HIS A 78 6.48 -0.95 4.11
N ALA A 79 6.13 -0.06 3.18
CA ALA A 79 5.15 -0.33 2.11
C ALA A 79 5.53 -1.57 1.29
N LYS A 80 6.80 -1.70 0.91
CA LYS A 80 7.30 -2.86 0.15
C LYS A 80 7.16 -4.17 0.92
N ARG A 81 7.37 -4.15 2.24
CA ARG A 81 7.12 -5.32 3.09
C ARG A 81 5.63 -5.65 3.12
N THR A 82 4.76 -4.65 3.28
CA THR A 82 3.29 -4.82 3.28
C THR A 82 2.77 -5.51 2.02
N GLN A 83 3.34 -5.26 0.85
CA GLN A 83 2.92 -5.93 -0.39
C GLN A 83 3.02 -7.46 -0.31
N ALA A 84 4.06 -7.96 0.34
CA ALA A 84 4.32 -9.39 0.48
C ALA A 84 3.50 -10.06 1.59
N LEU A 85 2.93 -9.28 2.51
CA LEU A 85 2.13 -9.81 3.61
C LEU A 85 0.68 -10.09 3.14
N PRO A 86 0.05 -11.17 3.64
CA PRO A 86 -1.36 -11.47 3.37
C PRO A 86 -2.31 -10.57 4.16
N GLN A 87 -1.91 -10.16 5.37
CA GLN A 87 -2.67 -9.27 6.24
C GLN A 87 -2.02 -7.88 6.30
N LEU A 88 -2.86 -6.86 6.47
CA LEU A 88 -2.43 -5.48 6.52
C LEU A 88 -1.82 -5.17 7.91
N PRO A 89 -0.56 -4.70 7.98
CA PRO A 89 0.05 -4.31 9.26
C PRO A 89 -0.49 -2.96 9.73
N ALA A 90 -0.29 -2.67 11.02
CA ALA A 90 -0.70 -1.43 11.65
C ALA A 90 -0.25 -0.18 10.89
N TYR A 91 -1.14 0.81 10.82
CA TYR A 91 -0.88 2.07 10.17
C TYR A 91 0.23 2.83 10.90
N GLN A 92 1.29 3.19 10.15
CA GLN A 92 2.47 3.81 10.74
C GLN A 92 2.31 5.33 10.91
N THR A 93 1.39 5.75 11.79
CA THR A 93 1.04 7.16 12.02
C THR A 93 2.25 8.04 12.34
N GLU A 94 3.18 7.55 13.15
CA GLU A 94 4.32 8.35 13.59
C GLU A 94 5.31 8.66 12.46
N LEU A 95 5.58 7.69 11.58
CA LEU A 95 6.43 7.92 10.41
C LEU A 95 5.79 8.92 9.45
N VAL A 96 4.49 8.77 9.17
CA VAL A 96 3.75 9.70 8.31
C VAL A 96 3.77 11.11 8.91
N ARG A 97 3.50 11.25 10.21
CA ARG A 97 3.58 12.54 10.91
C ARG A 97 4.96 13.17 10.84
N THR A 98 6.02 12.37 10.97
CA THR A 98 7.40 12.86 10.88
C THR A 98 7.71 13.37 9.47
N VAL A 99 7.36 12.63 8.42
CA VAL A 99 7.55 13.08 7.03
C VAL A 99 6.74 14.36 6.74
N VAL A 100 5.52 14.48 7.26
CA VAL A 100 4.70 15.69 7.11
C VAL A 100 5.32 16.89 7.84
N ARG A 101 5.89 16.69 9.04
CA ARG A 101 6.62 17.75 9.75
C ARG A 101 7.83 18.20 8.96
N GLU A 102 8.63 17.27 8.43
CA GLU A 102 9.79 17.55 7.58
C GLU A 102 9.41 18.38 6.35
N VAL A 103 8.32 18.02 5.65
CA VAL A 103 7.83 18.79 4.50
C VAL A 103 7.42 20.20 4.90
N ARG A 104 6.77 20.37 6.07
CA ARG A 104 6.38 21.70 6.57
C ARG A 104 7.58 22.54 6.99
N GLU A 105 8.61 21.93 7.56
CA GLU A 105 9.87 22.58 7.90
C GLU A 105 10.60 23.06 6.63
N LEU A 106 10.78 22.19 5.64
CA LEU A 106 11.33 22.55 4.33
C LEU A 106 10.57 23.71 3.66
N ASN A 107 9.24 23.71 3.77
CA ASN A 107 8.42 24.79 3.21
C ASN A 107 8.62 26.13 3.95
N ARG A 108 8.78 26.09 5.28
CA ARG A 108 9.10 27.30 6.07
C ARG A 108 10.49 27.83 5.73
N GLU A 109 11.47 26.95 5.56
CA GLU A 109 12.82 27.34 5.13
C GLU A 109 12.80 28.00 3.75
N VAL A 110 12.07 27.41 2.78
CA VAL A 110 11.89 28.01 1.44
C VAL A 110 11.27 29.40 1.54
N ASN A 111 10.23 29.57 2.36
CA ASN A 111 9.59 30.89 2.54
C ASN A 111 10.53 31.90 3.19
N SER A 112 11.29 31.51 4.21
CA SER A 112 12.27 32.37 4.87
C SER A 112 13.41 32.79 3.93
N LEU A 113 13.86 31.89 3.04
CA LEU A 113 14.84 32.22 2.01
C LEU A 113 14.28 33.18 0.95
N LEU A 114 12.97 33.15 0.69
CA LEU A 114 12.31 33.99 -0.31
C LEU A 114 11.85 35.35 0.23
N GLU A 115 11.62 35.49 1.54
CA GLU A 115 11.19 36.74 2.20
C GLU A 115 12.02 37.97 1.79
N PRO A 116 13.38 37.91 1.74
CA PRO A 116 14.21 39.06 1.35
C PRO A 116 14.00 39.52 -0.10
N PHE A 117 13.53 38.63 -0.98
CA PHE A 117 13.49 38.88 -2.43
C PHE A 117 12.16 39.43 -2.92
N SER A 118 11.12 39.49 -2.09
CA SER A 118 9.81 40.14 -2.33
C SER A 118 9.23 39.99 -3.77
N GLY A 119 9.50 38.86 -4.43
CA GLY A 119 9.03 38.54 -5.78
C GLY A 119 9.99 38.84 -6.94
N SER A 120 11.13 39.50 -6.71
CA SER A 120 12.17 39.76 -7.71
C SER A 120 13.43 38.93 -7.45
N PHE A 121 13.30 37.60 -7.55
CA PHE A 121 14.43 36.68 -7.43
C PHE A 121 15.12 36.46 -8.79
N ASN A 122 16.41 36.78 -8.88
CA ASN A 122 17.22 36.53 -10.07
C ASN A 122 18.22 35.39 -9.81
N PRO A 123 18.00 34.18 -10.36
CA PRO A 123 18.88 33.02 -10.13
C PRO A 123 20.35 33.26 -10.52
N SER A 124 20.61 34.12 -11.51
CA SER A 124 21.96 34.44 -11.98
C SER A 124 22.75 35.36 -11.05
N GLN A 125 22.06 36.15 -10.21
CA GLN A 125 22.70 37.07 -9.27
C GLN A 125 23.12 36.34 -7.98
N GLU A 126 22.37 35.29 -7.61
CA GLU A 126 22.63 34.53 -6.38
C GLU A 126 22.47 33.01 -6.61
N PRO A 127 23.46 32.38 -7.25
CA PRO A 127 23.38 30.95 -7.59
C PRO A 127 23.31 30.05 -6.35
N ALA A 128 23.90 30.45 -5.22
CA ALA A 128 23.87 29.68 -3.98
C ALA A 128 22.45 29.51 -3.43
N THR A 129 21.67 30.59 -3.39
CA THR A 129 20.28 30.58 -2.93
C THR A 129 19.37 29.87 -3.93
N ALA A 130 19.62 30.02 -5.23
CA ALA A 130 18.92 29.25 -6.27
C ALA A 130 19.10 27.74 -6.09
N CYS A 131 20.33 27.28 -5.82
CA CYS A 131 20.61 25.87 -5.54
C CYS A 131 19.92 25.39 -4.26
N ALA A 132 19.93 26.17 -3.18
CA ALA A 132 19.27 25.81 -1.93
C ALA A 132 17.75 25.63 -2.12
N LEU A 133 17.10 26.57 -2.81
CA LEU A 133 15.68 26.49 -3.16
C LEU A 133 15.36 25.26 -3.99
N LEU A 134 16.20 24.95 -4.99
CA LEU A 134 16.03 23.77 -5.83
C LEU A 134 16.16 22.47 -5.02
N VAL A 135 17.17 22.37 -4.14
CA VAL A 135 17.36 21.20 -3.28
C VAL A 135 16.15 21.00 -2.36
N ASN A 136 15.68 22.06 -1.70
CA ASN A 136 14.50 21.99 -0.83
C ASN A 136 13.24 21.60 -1.61
N HIS A 137 13.05 22.14 -2.81
CA HIS A 137 11.93 21.79 -3.68
C HIS A 137 11.95 20.31 -4.10
N LEU A 138 13.11 19.81 -4.52
CA LEU A 138 13.27 18.40 -4.90
C LEU A 138 13.07 17.46 -3.70
N SER A 139 13.57 17.84 -2.51
CA SER A 139 13.35 17.11 -1.26
C SER A 139 11.87 17.05 -0.88
N MET A 140 11.12 18.15 -0.98
CA MET A 140 9.67 18.16 -0.77
C MET A 140 8.93 17.24 -1.75
N ARG A 141 9.28 17.30 -3.04
CA ARG A 141 8.67 16.42 -4.07
C ARG A 141 8.96 14.95 -3.81
N ARG A 142 10.18 14.63 -3.33
CA ARG A 142 10.55 13.27 -2.93
C ARG A 142 9.68 12.78 -1.78
N ASN A 143 9.52 13.58 -0.72
CA ASN A 143 8.70 13.22 0.44
C ASN A 143 7.22 13.05 0.05
N LYS A 144 6.67 13.91 -0.81
CA LYS A 144 5.32 13.75 -1.38
C LYS A 144 5.16 12.42 -2.12
N ARG A 145 6.12 12.07 -2.99
CA ARG A 145 6.10 10.79 -3.72
C ARG A 145 6.13 9.58 -2.78
N CYS A 146 6.97 9.60 -1.74
CA CYS A 146 7.05 8.52 -0.75
C CYS A 146 5.73 8.34 0.02
N LEU A 147 5.09 9.43 0.44
CA LEU A 147 3.79 9.39 1.11
C LEU A 147 2.71 8.79 0.22
N LEU A 148 2.58 9.29 -1.02
CA LEU A 148 1.58 8.80 -1.97
C LEU A 148 1.80 7.32 -2.29
N ALA A 149 3.05 6.89 -2.47
CA ALA A 149 3.36 5.48 -2.72
C ALA A 149 2.93 4.57 -1.55
N TYR A 150 3.20 5.00 -0.31
CA TYR A 150 2.77 4.25 0.88
C TYR A 150 1.25 4.11 0.96
N HIS A 151 0.52 5.23 0.80
CA HIS A 151 -0.95 5.21 0.83
C HIS A 151 -1.54 4.39 -0.32
N ARG A 152 -1.00 4.53 -1.55
CA ARG A 152 -1.47 3.77 -2.71
C ARG A 152 -1.38 2.26 -2.50
N VAL A 153 -0.25 1.78 -1.97
CA VAL A 153 -0.06 0.35 -1.68
C VAL A 153 -1.05 -0.16 -0.64
N ARG A 154 -1.39 0.68 0.35
CA ARG A 154 -2.38 0.33 1.36
C ARG A 154 -3.79 0.33 0.78
N THR A 155 -4.18 1.33 -0.01
CA THR A 155 -5.51 1.35 -0.63
C THR A 155 -5.68 0.20 -1.62
N ASP A 156 -4.66 -0.16 -2.40
CA ASP A 156 -4.68 -1.35 -3.27
C ASP A 156 -5.01 -2.63 -2.50
N LYS A 157 -4.41 -2.79 -1.30
CA LYS A 157 -4.68 -3.94 -0.44
C LYS A 157 -6.06 -3.89 0.18
N LEU A 158 -6.52 -2.72 0.62
CA LEU A 158 -7.86 -2.53 1.16
C LEU A 158 -8.92 -2.86 0.10
N GLU A 159 -8.72 -2.39 -1.13
CA GLU A 159 -9.61 -2.68 -2.26
C GLU A 159 -9.64 -4.18 -2.57
N ASP A 160 -8.48 -4.86 -2.67
CA ASP A 160 -8.41 -6.32 -2.85
C ASP A 160 -9.16 -7.08 -1.73
N MET A 161 -9.04 -6.64 -0.48
CA MET A 161 -9.79 -7.23 0.64
C MET A 161 -11.31 -6.98 0.52
N CYS A 162 -11.74 -5.80 0.08
CA CYS A 162 -13.16 -5.51 -0.18
C CYS A 162 -13.73 -6.41 -1.28
N TRP A 163 -12.97 -6.66 -2.36
CA TRP A 163 -13.38 -7.53 -3.46
C TRP A 163 -13.43 -9.01 -3.06
N ARG A 164 -12.56 -9.45 -2.14
CA ARG A 164 -12.60 -10.82 -1.58
C ARG A 164 -13.73 -11.05 -0.57
N GLY A 165 -14.50 -10.02 -0.24
CA GLY A 165 -15.61 -10.13 0.72
C GLY A 165 -15.16 -10.38 2.16
N VAL A 166 -13.90 -10.08 2.50
CA VAL A 166 -13.43 -10.08 3.89
C VAL A 166 -14.07 -8.88 4.58
N ASP A 167 -14.77 -9.10 5.70
CA ASP A 167 -15.31 -8.00 6.49
C ASP A 167 -14.16 -7.26 7.20
N ILE A 168 -13.63 -6.24 6.53
CA ILE A 168 -12.52 -5.41 7.02
C ILE A 168 -12.95 -4.60 8.25
N LEU A 169 -14.23 -4.23 8.33
CA LEU A 169 -14.78 -3.38 9.39
C LEU A 169 -15.30 -4.18 10.58
N GLY A 170 -15.29 -5.53 10.51
CA GLY A 170 -15.80 -6.42 11.55
C GLY A 170 -17.19 -5.98 12.03
N ASN A 171 -18.06 -5.66 11.09
CA ASN A 171 -19.43 -5.21 11.33
C ASN A 171 -20.43 -6.37 11.46
N ASP A 172 -20.00 -7.62 11.31
CA ASP A 172 -20.85 -8.76 11.68
C ASP A 172 -20.93 -8.92 13.21
N GLN A 173 -21.76 -8.10 13.84
CA GLN A 173 -22.35 -8.37 15.17
C GLN A 173 -23.65 -9.19 15.07
N THR A 174 -24.01 -9.74 13.90
CA THR A 174 -25.30 -10.41 13.71
C THR A 174 -25.24 -11.93 13.76
N THR A 175 -24.07 -12.56 13.83
CA THR A 175 -23.98 -13.99 14.15
C THR A 175 -23.04 -14.21 15.33
N GLY A 176 -23.64 -14.58 16.46
CA GLY A 176 -22.91 -14.90 17.68
C GLY A 176 -22.05 -16.13 17.48
N GLU A 177 -20.76 -15.92 17.26
CA GLU A 177 -19.68 -16.54 18.01
C GLU A 177 -18.35 -15.84 17.65
N PRO A 178 -17.49 -15.56 18.64
CA PRO A 178 -16.35 -14.69 18.46
C PRO A 178 -15.34 -15.35 17.54
N GLN A 179 -15.04 -14.71 16.42
CA GLN A 179 -13.78 -14.91 15.72
C GLN A 179 -12.65 -14.29 16.56
N ALA A 180 -12.46 -14.87 17.75
CA ALA A 180 -11.23 -14.81 18.52
C ALA A 180 -10.16 -15.49 17.66
N MET A 181 -9.52 -14.69 16.82
CA MET A 181 -8.05 -14.67 16.73
C MET A 181 -7.48 -13.60 15.76
N ASN A 182 -8.26 -12.81 15.00
CA ASN A 182 -7.67 -11.78 14.10
C ASN A 182 -8.56 -10.56 13.74
N ALA A 183 -9.81 -10.45 14.24
CA ALA A 183 -10.67 -9.32 13.87
C ALA A 183 -10.41 -8.06 14.72
N GLU A 184 -10.04 -8.20 15.99
CA GLU A 184 -9.67 -7.06 16.85
C GLU A 184 -8.32 -6.46 16.46
N ASP A 185 -7.35 -7.28 16.05
CA ASP A 185 -6.05 -6.82 15.55
C ASP A 185 -6.19 -6.01 14.25
N SER A 186 -7.18 -6.36 13.41
CA SER A 186 -7.45 -5.66 12.15
C SER A 186 -8.06 -4.27 12.39
N LYS A 187 -8.99 -4.12 13.34
CA LYS A 187 -9.54 -2.80 13.74
C LYS A 187 -8.48 -1.88 14.33
N SER A 188 -7.57 -2.40 15.15
CA SER A 188 -6.46 -1.61 15.70
C SER A 188 -5.37 -1.27 14.65
N SER A 189 -5.41 -1.88 13.47
CA SER A 189 -4.38 -1.71 12.43
C SER A 189 -4.68 -0.59 11.44
N LEU A 190 -5.93 -0.12 11.38
CA LEU A 190 -6.39 0.89 10.43
C LEU A 190 -6.35 2.28 11.04
N SER A 191 -6.12 3.27 10.18
CA SER A 191 -6.33 4.67 10.55
C SER A 191 -7.81 5.04 10.38
N PRO A 192 -8.35 5.97 11.18
CA PRO A 192 -9.76 6.38 11.05
C PRO A 192 -10.08 6.93 9.66
N GLU A 193 -9.11 7.55 8.99
CA GLU A 193 -9.27 8.02 7.60
C GLU A 193 -9.36 6.85 6.60
N GLU A 194 -8.66 5.74 6.84
CA GLU A 194 -8.75 4.53 6.02
C GLU A 194 -10.07 3.78 6.26
N GLU A 195 -10.59 3.77 7.49
CA GLU A 195 -11.89 3.19 7.79
C GLU A 195 -13.03 3.90 7.05
N GLU A 196 -13.01 5.23 7.02
CA GLU A 196 -13.97 6.02 6.27
C GLU A 196 -13.87 5.76 4.76
N TYR A 197 -12.64 5.63 4.22
CA TYR A 197 -12.42 5.26 2.83
C TYR A 197 -13.03 3.89 2.49
N VAL A 198 -12.77 2.88 3.33
CA VAL A 198 -13.30 1.52 3.14
C VAL A 198 -14.83 1.50 3.18
N ARG A 199 -15.45 2.27 4.09
CA ARG A 199 -16.91 2.41 4.16
C ARG A 199 -17.47 2.99 2.88
N LEU A 200 -16.94 4.12 2.43
CA LEU A 200 -17.38 4.77 1.19
C LEU A 200 -17.16 3.89 -0.05
N TYR A 201 -16.04 3.16 -0.09
CA TYR A 201 -15.75 2.22 -1.17
C TYR A 201 -16.70 1.02 -1.17
N SER A 202 -17.04 0.51 0.01
CA SER A 202 -18.01 -0.59 0.16
C SER A 202 -19.41 -0.15 -0.27
N ASP A 203 -19.82 1.06 0.08
CA ASP A 203 -21.10 1.64 -0.36
C ASP A 203 -21.13 1.83 -1.89
N LEU A 204 -20.04 2.33 -2.47
CA LEU A 204 -19.87 2.45 -3.93
C LEU A 204 -19.97 1.07 -4.61
N LEU A 205 -19.30 0.07 -4.05
CA LEU A 205 -19.30 -1.29 -4.56
C LEU A 205 -20.70 -1.92 -4.46
N ALA A 206 -21.41 -1.71 -3.35
CA ALA A 206 -22.79 -2.17 -3.18
C ALA A 206 -23.74 -1.50 -4.19
N ALA A 207 -23.60 -0.19 -4.40
CA ALA A 207 -24.37 0.54 -5.41
C ALA A 207 -24.08 0.03 -6.84
N TYR A 208 -22.83 -0.33 -7.13
CA TYR A 208 -22.44 -0.90 -8.42
C TYR A 208 -23.00 -2.32 -8.61
N LYS A 209 -22.92 -3.17 -7.58
CA LYS A 209 -23.51 -4.51 -7.59
C LYS A 209 -25.03 -4.48 -7.74
N GLY A 210 -25.70 -3.50 -7.14
CA GLY A 210 -27.16 -3.34 -7.22
C GLY A 210 -27.69 -3.14 -8.65
N GLN A 211 -26.84 -2.73 -9.60
CA GLN A 211 -27.22 -2.64 -11.02
C GLN A 211 -27.28 -4.01 -11.71
N TRP A 212 -26.59 -5.01 -11.18
CA TRP A 212 -26.44 -6.34 -11.76
C TRP A 212 -26.93 -7.40 -10.77
N THR A 213 -28.22 -7.72 -10.82
CA THR A 213 -28.82 -8.72 -9.92
C THR A 213 -28.47 -10.16 -10.29
N ASP A 214 -28.13 -10.39 -11.55
CA ASP A 214 -27.95 -11.74 -12.11
C ASP A 214 -26.48 -12.20 -12.08
N ILE A 215 -25.55 -11.28 -11.79
CA ILE A 215 -24.11 -11.52 -11.86
C ILE A 215 -23.49 -11.11 -10.52
N ASP A 216 -22.94 -12.09 -9.79
CA ASP A 216 -22.11 -11.79 -8.63
C ASP A 216 -20.69 -11.40 -9.05
N LEU A 217 -20.39 -10.11 -8.95
CA LEU A 217 -19.07 -9.54 -9.26
C LEU A 217 -17.99 -9.89 -8.21
N THR A 218 -18.40 -10.42 -7.05
CA THR A 218 -17.50 -10.87 -5.96
C THR A 218 -17.43 -12.38 -5.83
N GLY A 219 -17.97 -13.11 -6.82
CA GLY A 219 -17.84 -14.55 -6.91
C GLY A 219 -16.38 -14.99 -7.12
N SER A 220 -16.17 -16.30 -7.10
CA SER A 220 -14.86 -16.88 -7.39
C SER A 220 -14.41 -16.59 -8.82
N LEU A 221 -13.13 -16.29 -8.99
CA LEU A 221 -12.50 -16.15 -10.31
C LEU A 221 -12.11 -17.52 -10.90
N GLU A 222 -12.25 -18.60 -10.13
CA GLU A 222 -11.94 -19.95 -10.57
C GLU A 222 -13.15 -20.57 -11.27
N PRO A 223 -13.01 -21.06 -12.52
CA PRO A 223 -14.13 -21.65 -13.23
C PRO A 223 -14.62 -22.92 -12.52
N PRO A 224 -15.95 -23.13 -12.42
CA PRO A 224 -16.50 -24.32 -11.80
C PRO A 224 -16.17 -25.57 -12.62
N THR A 225 -15.64 -26.60 -11.96
CA THR A 225 -15.31 -27.89 -12.58
C THR A 225 -16.52 -28.83 -12.63
N ASP A 226 -17.38 -28.75 -11.62
CA ASP A 226 -18.57 -29.58 -11.47
C ASP A 226 -19.67 -28.77 -10.77
N LEU A 227 -20.93 -29.12 -11.01
CA LEU A 227 -22.08 -28.45 -10.41
C LEU A 227 -22.19 -28.75 -8.90
N PHE A 228 -21.78 -29.96 -8.51
CA PHE A 228 -21.81 -30.44 -7.13
C PHE A 228 -20.39 -30.69 -6.62
N ILE A 229 -20.18 -30.39 -5.35
CA ILE A 229 -18.89 -30.55 -4.68
C ILE A 229 -19.07 -31.21 -3.31
N ASP A 230 -18.09 -32.01 -2.93
CA ASP A 230 -17.96 -32.52 -1.57
C ASP A 230 -17.29 -31.46 -0.69
N VAL A 231 -17.95 -31.05 0.38
CA VAL A 231 -17.45 -30.07 1.34
C VAL A 231 -17.39 -30.68 2.73
N ARG A 232 -16.33 -30.35 3.47
CA ARG A 232 -16.18 -30.63 4.89
C ARG A 232 -16.38 -29.35 5.70
N VAL A 233 -17.21 -29.44 6.73
CA VAL A 233 -17.44 -28.34 7.66
C VAL A 233 -16.27 -28.22 8.64
N LEU A 234 -15.59 -27.07 8.66
CA LEU A 234 -14.52 -26.77 9.61
C LEU A 234 -15.05 -26.13 10.89
N LYS A 235 -16.13 -25.34 10.77
CA LYS A 235 -16.79 -24.60 11.85
C LYS A 235 -18.30 -24.78 11.75
N ASP A 236 -18.96 -24.97 12.89
CA ASP A 236 -20.42 -25.02 12.96
C ASP A 236 -21.01 -23.71 12.40
N ALA A 237 -21.89 -23.82 11.41
CA ALA A 237 -22.52 -22.68 10.74
C ALA A 237 -24.06 -22.68 10.88
N GLY A 238 -24.61 -23.60 11.67
CA GLY A 238 -26.04 -23.71 11.92
C GLY A 238 -26.82 -24.21 10.71
N GLU A 239 -28.08 -23.79 10.60
CA GLU A 239 -28.99 -24.17 9.53
C GLU A 239 -28.84 -23.20 8.34
N ILE A 240 -28.45 -23.71 7.17
CA ILE A 240 -28.40 -22.94 5.92
C ILE A 240 -29.56 -23.33 5.01
N GLN A 241 -30.07 -22.36 4.26
CA GLN A 241 -31.09 -22.60 3.24
C GLN A 241 -30.41 -22.87 1.90
N THR A 242 -30.56 -24.09 1.40
CA THR A 242 -30.22 -24.45 0.01
C THR A 242 -31.48 -24.45 -0.85
N GLU A 243 -31.34 -24.47 -2.16
CA GLU A 243 -32.49 -24.53 -3.06
C GLU A 243 -33.35 -25.80 -2.89
N TYR A 244 -32.74 -26.88 -2.40
CA TYR A 244 -33.41 -28.18 -2.18
C TYR A 244 -33.88 -28.39 -0.74
N GLY A 245 -33.64 -27.44 0.17
CA GLY A 245 -34.08 -27.51 1.56
C GLY A 245 -33.05 -26.99 2.56
N ALA A 246 -33.40 -27.04 3.83
CA ALA A 246 -32.51 -26.59 4.90
C ALA A 246 -31.52 -27.70 5.31
N ILE A 247 -30.24 -27.34 5.43
CA ILE A 247 -29.17 -28.27 5.82
C ILE A 247 -28.49 -27.73 7.08
N ASN A 248 -28.32 -28.60 8.08
CA ASN A 248 -27.62 -28.26 9.32
C ASN A 248 -26.12 -28.56 9.21
N LEU A 249 -25.31 -27.51 9.13
CA LEU A 249 -23.85 -27.59 9.04
C LEU A 249 -23.25 -27.81 10.44
N THR A 250 -22.93 -29.07 10.73
CA THR A 250 -22.23 -29.48 11.96
C THR A 250 -20.74 -29.71 11.71
N LYS A 251 -19.88 -29.38 12.65
CA LYS A 251 -18.42 -29.45 12.52
C LYS A 251 -17.96 -30.88 12.22
N ASN A 252 -17.03 -30.99 11.29
CA ASN A 252 -16.47 -32.23 10.76
C ASN A 252 -17.45 -33.13 9.98
N SER A 253 -18.70 -32.70 9.77
CA SER A 253 -19.60 -33.37 8.83
C SER A 253 -19.20 -33.10 7.38
N GLN A 254 -19.64 -33.97 6.48
CA GLN A 254 -19.39 -33.89 5.05
C GLN A 254 -20.72 -33.81 4.31
N PHE A 255 -20.80 -32.94 3.32
CA PHE A 255 -21.99 -32.75 2.51
C PHE A 255 -21.61 -32.73 1.02
N TYR A 256 -22.50 -33.29 0.21
CA TYR A 256 -22.45 -33.18 -1.24
C TYR A 256 -23.52 -32.19 -1.68
N VAL A 257 -23.09 -31.00 -2.08
CA VAL A 257 -23.97 -29.83 -2.28
C VAL A 257 -23.59 -29.09 -3.54
N ARG A 258 -24.54 -28.31 -4.07
CA ARG A 258 -24.31 -27.48 -5.24
C ARG A 258 -23.32 -26.37 -4.91
N GLN A 259 -22.34 -26.12 -5.80
CA GLN A 259 -21.29 -25.14 -5.57
C GLN A 259 -21.83 -23.73 -5.27
N GLY A 260 -22.88 -23.29 -5.98
CA GLY A 260 -23.43 -21.94 -5.83
C GLY A 260 -23.97 -21.61 -4.43
N ASP A 261 -24.52 -22.60 -3.71
CA ASP A 261 -25.10 -22.37 -2.37
C ASP A 261 -24.01 -22.25 -1.28
N VAL A 262 -22.84 -22.85 -1.52
CA VAL A 262 -21.76 -22.95 -0.52
C VAL A 262 -20.55 -22.07 -0.83
N GLU A 263 -20.50 -21.44 -2.00
CA GLU A 263 -19.35 -20.66 -2.46
C GLU A 263 -18.95 -19.56 -1.47
N ARG A 264 -19.93 -18.80 -0.96
CA ARG A 264 -19.69 -17.76 0.05
C ARG A 264 -19.17 -18.31 1.37
N LEU A 265 -19.66 -19.48 1.80
CA LEU A 265 -19.22 -20.14 3.04
C LEU A 265 -17.80 -20.72 2.92
N ILE A 266 -17.41 -21.14 1.72
CA ILE A 266 -16.03 -21.56 1.40
C ILE A 266 -15.11 -20.34 1.45
N GLN A 267 -15.48 -19.21 0.84
CA GLN A 267 -14.69 -17.97 0.88
C GLN A 267 -14.49 -17.45 2.31
N GLN A 268 -15.51 -17.56 3.16
CA GLN A 268 -15.45 -17.20 4.58
C GLN A 268 -14.65 -18.20 5.44
N GLY A 269 -14.33 -19.39 4.91
CA GLY A 269 -13.54 -20.42 5.59
C GLY A 269 -14.32 -21.28 6.59
N TYR A 270 -15.65 -21.34 6.49
CA TYR A 270 -16.47 -22.28 7.26
C TYR A 270 -16.41 -23.70 6.67
N LEU A 271 -16.27 -23.79 5.35
CA LEU A 271 -16.26 -25.03 4.59
C LEU A 271 -14.94 -25.20 3.84
N GLN A 272 -14.50 -26.45 3.69
CA GLN A 272 -13.36 -26.84 2.88
C GLN A 272 -13.80 -27.81 1.79
N LYS A 273 -13.48 -27.50 0.53
CA LYS A 273 -13.69 -28.43 -0.58
C LYS A 273 -12.78 -29.66 -0.41
N LEU A 274 -13.38 -30.84 -0.43
CA LEU A 274 -12.68 -32.11 -0.60
C LEU A 274 -12.60 -32.33 -2.12
N SER A 275 -11.39 -32.60 -2.64
CA SER A 275 -11.09 -32.53 -4.07
C SER A 275 -11.97 -33.45 -4.92
#